data_AF-A0AAW4L1S4-F1
#
_entry.id   AF-A0AAW4L1S4-F1
#
_cell.length_a   1.000
_cell.length_b   1.000
_cell.length_c   1.000
_cell.angle_alpha   90.00
_cell.angle_beta   90.00
_cell.angle_gamma   90.00
#
_symmetry.space_group_name_H-M   'P 1'
#
loop_
_entity.id
_entity.type
_entity.pdbx_description
1 polymer ?
#
loop_
_entity_poly.entity_id
_entity_poly.type
_entity_poly.pdbx_seq_one_letter_code
_entity_poly.pdbx_strand_id
1 'polypeptide(L)'
;NESTFKKLCYAEYKGFFHIGMVTRNDRDAIIQHGTMTMTRRSVLEELGWADWCICEDAELGLRVFEKGLSAAYYHDSYGKGLMPDTFIDFKKQ
;
A
#
# COMPACT_ATOMS: atom_id res chain seq x y z
N ASN A 1 23.95 9.61 6.14
CA ASN A 1 24.54 8.40 5.52
C ASN A 1 23.50 7.30 5.48
N GLU A 2 22.84 7.11 4.34
CA GLU A 2 22.00 5.93 4.14
C GLU A 2 22.89 4.69 3.94
N SER A 3 22.62 3.63 4.71
CA SER A 3 23.34 2.36 4.57
C SER A 3 23.03 1.71 3.22
N THR A 4 23.96 0.89 2.71
CA THR A 4 23.73 0.08 1.49
C THR A 4 22.46 -0.75 1.59
N PHE A 5 22.14 -1.26 2.79
CA PHE A 5 20.92 -2.02 3.05
C PHE A 5 19.65 -1.21 2.77
N LYS A 6 19.55 0.02 3.31
CA LYS A 6 18.37 0.88 3.07
C LYS A 6 18.18 1.21 1.59
N LYS A 7 19.28 1.40 0.84
CA LYS A 7 19.22 1.63 -0.62
C LYS A 7 18.66 0.42 -1.37
N LEU A 8 19.00 -0.80 -0.95
CA LEU A 8 18.46 -2.03 -1.54
C LEU A 8 16.97 -2.18 -1.25
N CYS A 9 16.55 -1.99 0.00
CA CYS A 9 15.12 -2.02 0.35
C CYS A 9 14.33 -0.94 -0.41
N TYR A 10 14.88 0.26 -0.54
CA TYR A 10 14.25 1.31 -1.34
C TYR A 10 14.11 0.92 -2.82
N ALA A 11 15.13 0.28 -3.40
CA ALA A 11 15.08 -0.18 -4.79
C ALA A 11 13.97 -1.23 -5.01
N GLU A 12 13.73 -2.10 -4.03
CA GLU A 12 12.64 -3.08 -4.05
C GLU A 12 11.27 -2.38 -4.03
N TYR A 13 11.01 -1.48 -3.07
CA TYR A 13 9.76 -0.70 -3.02
C TYR A 13 9.54 0.15 -4.27
N LYS A 14 10.61 0.72 -4.84
CA LYS A 14 10.51 1.57 -6.03
C LYS A 14 9.87 0.82 -7.20
N GLY A 15 10.24 -0.45 -7.41
CA GLY A 15 9.65 -1.29 -8.45
C GLY A 15 8.14 -1.47 -8.26
N PHE A 16 7.71 -1.74 -7.01
CA PHE A 16 6.30 -1.90 -6.69
C PHE A 16 5.49 -0.62 -6.96
N PHE A 17 5.91 0.53 -6.44
CA PHE A 17 5.13 1.77 -6.55
C PHE A 17 5.20 2.43 -7.94
N HIS A 18 6.36 2.45 -8.60
CA HIS A 18 6.52 3.17 -9.86
C HIS A 18 6.10 2.36 -11.09
N ILE A 19 6.02 1.03 -10.97
CA ILE A 19 5.68 0.14 -12.08
C ILE A 19 4.46 -0.71 -11.72
N GLY A 20 4.52 -1.40 -10.59
CA GLY A 20 3.50 -2.35 -10.16
C GLY A 20 2.14 -1.71 -9.88
N MET A 21 2.10 -0.60 -9.15
CA MET A 21 0.86 0.13 -8.81
C MET A 21 0.30 0.89 -10.00
N VAL A 22 1.15 1.46 -10.86
CA VAL A 22 0.72 2.12 -12.11
C VAL A 22 0.03 1.11 -13.03
N THR A 23 0.64 -0.05 -13.25
CA THR A 23 0.04 -1.10 -14.10
C THR A 23 -1.27 -1.64 -13.53
N ARG A 24 -1.38 -1.72 -12.20
CA ARG A 24 -2.61 -2.13 -11.51
C ARG A 24 -3.71 -1.09 -11.64
N ASN A 25 -3.36 0.19 -11.57
CA ASN A 25 -4.30 1.29 -11.76
C ASN A 25 -4.98 1.21 -13.13
N ASP A 26 -4.21 0.96 -14.17
CA ASP A 26 -4.71 0.86 -15.55
C ASP A 26 -5.63 -0.35 -15.77
N ARG A 27 -5.66 -1.29 -14.81
CA ARG A 27 -6.46 -2.52 -14.84
C ARG A 27 -7.52 -2.57 -13.74
N ASP A 28 -7.77 -1.46 -13.05
CA ASP A 28 -8.70 -1.37 -11.92
C ASP A 28 -8.44 -2.45 -10.84
N ALA A 29 -7.15 -2.67 -10.54
CA ALA A 29 -6.66 -3.73 -9.66
C ALA A 29 -5.74 -3.19 -8.57
N ILE A 30 -6.06 -2.00 -8.05
CA ILE A 30 -5.29 -1.33 -7.00
C ILE A 30 -5.24 -2.17 -5.73
N ILE A 31 -4.08 -2.18 -5.07
CA ILE A 31 -3.93 -2.76 -3.75
C ILE A 31 -3.79 -1.59 -2.77
N GLN A 32 -4.76 -1.42 -1.89
CA GLN A 32 -4.65 -0.46 -0.79
C GLN A 32 -3.52 -0.90 0.13
N HIS A 33 -2.55 0.00 0.38
CA HIS A 33 -1.29 -0.29 1.06
C HIS A 33 -1.12 0.50 2.37
N GLY A 34 -2.25 0.80 3.02
CA GLY A 34 -2.34 1.22 4.43
C GLY A 34 -1.98 2.67 4.72
N THR A 35 -0.86 3.15 4.22
CA THR A 35 -0.37 4.53 4.42
C THR A 35 -0.47 5.33 3.13
N MET A 36 -0.66 6.65 3.26
CA MET A 36 -0.82 7.58 2.13
C MET A 36 -2.01 7.24 1.23
N THR A 37 -3.07 6.69 1.80
CA THR A 37 -4.33 6.38 1.12
C THR A 37 -5.45 7.27 1.63
N MET A 38 -6.43 7.57 0.77
CA MET A 38 -7.63 8.32 1.14
C MET A 38 -8.86 7.50 0.78
N THR A 39 -9.64 7.13 1.79
CA THR A 39 -10.87 6.35 1.64
C THR A 39 -12.07 7.22 1.99
N ARG A 40 -13.17 7.06 1.23
CA ARG A 40 -14.41 7.75 1.55
C ARG A 40 -14.90 7.31 2.93
N ARG A 41 -15.24 8.28 3.77
CA ARG A 41 -15.75 8.02 5.12
C ARG A 41 -16.93 7.05 5.12
N SER A 42 -17.91 7.24 4.25
CA SER A 42 -19.09 6.38 4.16
C SER A 42 -18.72 4.92 3.85
N VAL A 43 -17.75 4.70 2.97
CA VAL A 43 -17.25 3.37 2.62
C VAL A 43 -16.58 2.72 3.83
N LEU A 44 -15.76 3.49 4.56
CA LEU A 44 -15.08 2.98 5.75
C LEU A 44 -16.05 2.70 6.90
N GLU A 45 -17.06 3.54 7.12
CA GLU A 45 -18.10 3.32 8.14
C GLU A 45 -18.97 2.10 7.81
N GLU A 46 -19.23 1.85 6.53
CA GLU A 46 -20.04 0.73 6.07
C GLU A 46 -19.29 -0.61 6.08
N LEU A 47 -18.03 -0.61 5.64
CA LEU A 47 -17.21 -1.82 5.53
C LEU A 47 -16.44 -2.14 6.81
N GLY A 48 -15.95 -1.12 7.52
CA GLY A 48 -15.04 -1.29 8.65
C GLY A 48 -13.70 -1.94 8.28
N TRP A 49 -12.78 -1.95 9.23
CA TRP A 49 -11.51 -2.68 9.13
C TRP A 49 -11.70 -4.16 9.48
N ALA A 50 -10.96 -5.05 8.83
CA ALA A 50 -10.93 -6.46 9.21
C ALA A 50 -10.10 -6.65 10.49
N ASP A 51 -10.68 -7.31 11.49
CA ASP A 51 -10.02 -7.68 12.75
C ASP A 51 -9.26 -9.03 12.66
N TRP A 52 -9.51 -9.81 11.62
CA TRP A 52 -8.98 -11.15 11.42
C TRP A 52 -7.76 -11.21 10.51
N CYS A 53 -7.38 -10.10 9.87
CA CYS A 53 -6.28 -10.01 8.90
C CYS A 53 -5.21 -9.03 9.40
N ILE A 54 -3.93 -9.38 9.25
CA ILE A 54 -2.80 -8.46 9.53
C ILE A 54 -2.67 -7.39 8.43
N CYS A 55 -3.10 -7.69 7.21
CA CYS A 55 -3.15 -6.74 6.09
C CYS A 55 -4.58 -6.23 5.94
N GLU A 56 -5.11 -5.58 6.98
CA GLU A 56 -6.49 -5.09 7.03
C GLU A 56 -6.79 -4.03 5.96
N ASP A 57 -5.74 -3.36 5.48
CA ASP A 57 -5.77 -2.35 4.43
C ASP A 57 -6.06 -2.92 3.04
N ALA A 58 -5.29 -3.92 2.63
CA ALA A 58 -5.47 -4.63 1.37
C ALA A 58 -6.79 -5.40 1.36
N GLU A 59 -7.18 -5.96 2.52
CA GLU A 59 -8.46 -6.63 2.71
C GLU A 59 -9.63 -5.67 2.52
N LEU A 60 -9.58 -4.47 3.13
CA LEU A 60 -10.58 -3.43 2.89
C LEU A 60 -10.65 -3.06 1.41
N GLY A 61 -9.50 -2.89 0.75
CA GLY A 61 -9.43 -2.60 -0.68
C GLY A 61 -10.14 -3.67 -1.53
N LEU A 62 -9.97 -4.94 -1.21
CA LEU A 62 -10.67 -6.04 -1.88
C LEU A 62 -12.19 -5.93 -1.72
N ARG A 63 -12.68 -5.72 -0.50
CA ARG A 63 -14.12 -5.58 -0.25
C ARG A 63 -14.74 -4.34 -0.91
N VAL A 64 -13.95 -3.27 -1.08
CA VAL A 64 -14.35 -2.11 -1.88
C VAL A 64 -14.61 -2.52 -3.34
N PHE A 65 -13.71 -3.30 -3.95
CA PHE A 65 -13.91 -3.83 -5.31
C PHE A 65 -15.09 -4.82 -5.40
N GLU A 66 -15.29 -5.69 -4.40
CA GLU A 66 -16.43 -6.61 -4.36
C GLU A 66 -17.78 -5.89 -4.33
N LYS A 67 -17.83 -4.66 -3.79
CA LYS A 67 -19.00 -3.78 -3.86
C LYS A 67 -19.19 -3.07 -5.19
N GLY A 68 -18.32 -3.30 -6.17
CA GLY A 68 -18.35 -2.65 -7.47
C GLY A 68 -17.88 -1.19 -7.43
N LEU A 69 -17.18 -0.79 -6.37
CA LEU A 69 -16.50 0.50 -6.31
C LEU A 69 -15.10 0.38 -6.93
N SER A 70 -14.57 1.49 -7.42
CA SER A 70 -13.21 1.56 -7.98
C SER A 70 -12.26 2.33 -7.07
N ALA A 71 -10.97 2.11 -7.28
CA ALA A 71 -9.89 2.83 -6.62
C ALA A 71 -8.91 3.38 -7.67
N ALA A 72 -8.21 4.46 -7.33
CA ALA A 72 -7.24 5.09 -8.20
C ALA A 72 -5.92 5.32 -7.46
N TYR A 73 -4.83 5.27 -8.21
CA TYR A 73 -3.48 5.51 -7.72
C TYR A 73 -2.89 6.76 -8.36
N TYR A 74 -2.30 7.60 -7.51
CA TYR A 74 -1.53 8.76 -7.92
C TYR A 74 -0.07 8.53 -7.57
N HIS A 75 0.81 8.63 -8.56
CA HIS A 75 2.20 8.17 -8.44
C HIS A 75 3.11 9.11 -7.63
N ASP A 76 2.75 10.38 -7.47
CA ASP A 76 3.58 11.28 -6.68
C ASP A 76 3.43 11.00 -5.20
N SER A 77 4.57 10.89 -4.52
CA SER A 77 4.60 10.74 -3.06
C SER A 77 4.43 12.08 -2.36
N TYR A 78 3.43 12.16 -1.47
CA TYR A 78 3.24 13.28 -0.55
C TYR A 78 3.90 13.06 0.82
N GLY A 79 4.60 11.95 1.02
CA GLY A 79 5.20 11.56 2.29
C GLY A 79 6.63 11.02 2.18
N LYS A 80 7.28 10.86 3.33
CA LYS A 80 8.59 10.21 3.45
C LYS A 80 8.56 9.26 4.64
N GLY A 81 8.58 7.96 4.34
CA GLY A 81 8.62 6.90 5.34
C GLY A 81 10.04 6.60 5.84
N LEU A 82 10.12 5.79 6.89
CA LEU A 82 11.37 5.23 7.40
C LEU A 82 11.52 3.79 6.88
N MET A 83 12.71 3.49 6.37
CA MET A 83 13.10 2.14 5.95
C MET A 83 13.62 1.33 7.14
N PRO A 84 13.42 0.00 7.17
CA PRO A 84 13.98 -0.87 8.21
C PRO A 84 15.50 -0.68 8.35
N ASP A 85 15.97 -0.70 9.60
CA ASP A 85 17.39 -0.48 9.91
C ASP A 85 18.23 -1.75 9.70
N THR A 86 17.64 -2.92 9.93
CA THR A 86 18.32 -4.22 9.79
C THR A 86 17.54 -5.20 8.93
N PHE A 87 18.24 -6.25 8.47
CA PHE A 87 17.59 -7.35 7.75
C PHE A 87 16.55 -8.08 8.61
N ILE A 88 16.76 -8.18 9.93
CA ILE A 88 15.80 -8.82 10.83
C ILE A 88 14.51 -8.01 10.91
N ASP A 89 14.61 -6.68 10.92
CA ASP A 89 13.44 -5.79 10.89
C ASP A 89 12.69 -5.91 9.57
N PHE A 90 13.41 -5.91 8.45
CA PHE A 90 12.82 -6.10 7.12
C PHE A 90 12.15 -7.48 6.96
N LYS A 91 12.72 -8.55 7.53
CA LYS A 91 12.14 -9.89 7.45
C LYS A 91 10.84 -10.03 8.27
N LYS A 92 10.70 -9.25 9.35
CA LYS A 92 9.54 -9.30 10.25
C LYS A 92 8.36 -8.47 9.77
N GLN A 93 8.64 -7.43 8.98
CA GLN A 93 7.65 -6.60 8.32
C GLN A 93 6.82 -7.44 7.33
#